data_AF-A0A8X6GSJ1-F1
#
_entry.id   AF-A0A8X6GSJ1-F1
#
_cell.length_a   1.000
_cell.length_b   1.000
_cell.length_c   1.000
_cell.angle_alpha   90.00
_cell.angle_beta   90.00
_cell.angle_gamma   90.00
#
_symmetry.space_group_name_H-M   'P 1'
#
loop_
_entity.id
_entity.type
_entity.pdbx_description
1 polymer ?
#
loop_
_entity_poly.entity_id
_entity_poly.type
_entity_poly.pdbx_seq_one_letter_code
_entity_poly.pdbx_strand_id
1 'polypeptide(L)'
;MVRRKELTGVEVRKLRVLRESRISVHQKVKDIRKTETVTENAIKRGIESVGHFIEVQVTDGALYRTKIHCYFLDQTRVIRLLPNEKNYHIFYQMLAGLTQEERAQLSLAGYSLHNLCYLNQGDITQNETEDASRFEAWKTCLSVLGIPSMDVVRVLAAILLLGNIQFGDGAGMEVDIKGGNAEMKAVATLLGVSSVALFRGLTTRTHNVRGQLVKSLCDAKLATTTRDALSKALYCRTVATIVRRANSLKRLGSTSGTLSSDSNESVHNQT
;
A
#
# COMPACT_ATOMS: atom_id res chain seq x y z
N MET A 1 -30.77 43.60 -43.15
CA MET A 1 -31.71 42.47 -43.34
C MET A 1 -31.00 41.17 -42.95
N VAL A 2 -31.05 40.78 -41.67
CA VAL A 2 -30.34 39.60 -41.15
C VAL A 2 -31.28 38.39 -41.20
N ARG A 3 -31.04 37.47 -42.14
CA ARG A 3 -31.82 36.22 -42.25
C ARG A 3 -31.46 35.29 -41.08
N ARG A 4 -32.41 35.07 -40.16
CA ARG A 4 -32.35 33.94 -39.21
C ARG A 4 -32.43 32.65 -40.03
N LYS A 5 -31.35 31.85 -40.04
CA LYS A 5 -31.40 30.45 -40.49
C LYS A 5 -32.03 29.63 -39.36
N GLU A 6 -33.23 29.11 -39.59
CA GLU A 6 -33.82 28.07 -38.72
C GLU A 6 -32.99 26.79 -38.88
N LEU A 7 -32.47 26.28 -37.76
CA LEU A 7 -31.74 25.01 -37.70
C LEU A 7 -32.72 23.87 -37.97
N THR A 8 -32.43 23.05 -38.98
CA THR A 8 -33.27 21.89 -39.31
C THR A 8 -33.24 20.86 -38.18
N GLY A 9 -34.31 20.05 -38.04
CA GLY A 9 -34.45 19.09 -36.93
C GLY A 9 -33.32 18.06 -36.81
N VAL A 10 -32.57 17.83 -37.89
CA VAL A 10 -31.36 16.98 -37.92
C VAL A 10 -30.19 17.67 -37.20
N GLU A 11 -30.02 18.97 -37.39
CA GLU A 11 -28.94 19.75 -36.79
C GLU A 11 -29.16 19.97 -35.28
N VAL A 12 -30.42 20.15 -34.87
CA VAL A 12 -30.82 20.20 -33.45
C VAL A 12 -30.60 18.86 -32.76
N ARG A 13 -30.84 17.73 -33.44
CA ARG A 13 -30.51 16.38 -32.93
C ARG A 13 -29.01 16.16 -32.83
N LYS A 14 -28.22 16.58 -33.84
CA LYS A 14 -26.74 16.52 -33.80
C LYS A 14 -26.16 17.33 -32.65
N LEU A 15 -26.67 18.55 -32.43
CA LEU A 15 -26.29 19.40 -31.30
C LEU A 15 -26.72 18.81 -29.95
N ARG A 16 -27.89 18.15 -29.87
CA ARG A 16 -28.34 17.46 -28.64
C ARG A 16 -27.45 16.25 -28.32
N VAL A 17 -27.13 15.41 -29.30
CA VAL A 17 -26.22 14.26 -29.14
C VAL A 17 -24.80 14.70 -28.77
N LEU A 18 -24.28 15.77 -29.37
CA LEU A 18 -22.97 16.34 -29.01
C LEU A 18 -22.96 16.95 -27.60
N ARG A 19 -24.09 17.52 -27.15
CA ARG A 19 -24.23 18.08 -25.80
C ARG A 19 -24.39 16.97 -24.74
N GLU A 20 -25.14 15.92 -25.04
CA GLU A 20 -25.27 14.70 -24.21
C GLU A 20 -23.94 13.94 -24.15
N SER A 21 -23.20 13.83 -25.26
CA SER A 21 -21.85 13.26 -25.31
C SER A 21 -20.86 14.12 -24.51
N ARG A 22 -20.93 15.45 -24.57
CA ARG A 22 -20.13 16.34 -23.72
C ARG A 22 -20.48 16.19 -22.24
N ILE A 23 -21.75 16.02 -21.87
CA ILE A 23 -22.18 15.78 -20.48
C ILE A 23 -21.69 14.40 -20.01
N SER A 24 -21.76 13.37 -20.85
CA SER A 24 -21.24 12.02 -20.56
C SER A 24 -19.72 12.02 -20.40
N VAL A 25 -18.99 12.76 -21.24
CA VAL A 25 -17.54 12.94 -21.10
C VAL A 25 -17.21 13.77 -19.87
N HIS A 26 -17.95 14.84 -19.54
CA HIS A 26 -17.72 15.62 -18.32
C HIS A 26 -18.02 14.83 -17.04
N GLN A 27 -19.07 13.99 -17.06
CA GLN A 27 -19.42 13.09 -15.97
C GLN A 27 -18.38 11.96 -15.84
N LYS A 28 -17.96 11.37 -16.96
CA LYS A 28 -16.86 10.39 -17.01
C LYS A 28 -15.52 11.01 -16.59
N VAL A 29 -15.23 12.26 -16.92
CA VAL A 29 -14.03 13.00 -16.46
C VAL A 29 -14.14 13.33 -14.97
N LYS A 30 -15.34 13.61 -14.44
CA LYS A 30 -15.58 13.71 -12.99
C LYS A 30 -15.39 12.38 -12.28
N ASP A 31 -15.82 11.27 -12.88
CA ASP A 31 -15.66 9.93 -12.33
C ASP A 31 -14.20 9.44 -12.43
N ILE A 32 -13.50 9.81 -13.51
CA ILE A 32 -12.04 9.70 -13.66
C ILE A 32 -11.38 10.48 -12.54
N ARG A 33 -11.70 11.77 -12.35
CA ARG A 33 -11.15 12.60 -11.27
C ARG A 33 -11.42 12.03 -9.87
N LYS A 34 -12.62 11.46 -9.62
CA LYS A 34 -12.98 10.83 -8.33
C LYS A 34 -12.19 9.56 -8.06
N THR A 35 -11.96 8.74 -9.09
CA THR A 35 -11.20 7.48 -8.94
C THR A 35 -9.71 7.77 -8.85
N GLU A 36 -9.21 8.71 -9.66
CA GLU A 36 -7.87 9.30 -9.54
C GLU A 36 -7.69 9.85 -8.12
N THR A 37 -8.63 10.65 -7.58
CA THR A 37 -8.49 11.12 -6.19
C THR A 37 -8.48 10.00 -5.15
N VAL A 38 -9.21 8.91 -5.29
CA VAL A 38 -9.19 7.84 -4.26
C VAL A 38 -7.90 7.03 -4.31
N THR A 39 -7.47 6.57 -5.49
CA THR A 39 -6.21 5.78 -5.61
C THR A 39 -4.96 6.65 -5.50
N GLU A 40 -5.00 7.87 -6.03
CA GLU A 40 -3.91 8.82 -5.90
C GLU A 40 -3.85 9.33 -4.45
N ASN A 41 -4.95 9.67 -3.75
CA ASN A 41 -4.87 10.05 -2.33
C ASN A 41 -4.45 8.88 -1.41
N ALA A 42 -4.84 7.64 -1.69
CA ALA A 42 -4.38 6.48 -0.92
C ALA A 42 -2.86 6.34 -0.93
N ILE A 43 -2.24 6.66 -2.07
CA ILE A 43 -0.80 6.50 -2.32
C ILE A 43 -0.04 7.79 -1.99
N LYS A 44 -0.53 8.96 -2.44
CA LYS A 44 0.00 10.29 -2.10
C LYS A 44 -0.13 10.64 -0.63
N ARG A 45 -0.97 10.00 0.19
CA ARG A 45 -1.08 10.35 1.62
C ARG A 45 -0.50 9.30 2.56
N GLY A 46 -0.44 8.03 2.15
CA GLY A 46 0.16 6.95 2.93
C GLY A 46 1.60 6.59 2.54
N ILE A 47 2.02 6.95 1.33
CA ILE A 47 3.26 6.47 0.69
C ILE A 47 4.01 7.63 0.00
N GLU A 48 4.02 8.83 0.60
CA GLU A 48 4.56 10.08 0.02
C GLU A 48 6.00 9.99 -0.50
N SER A 49 6.81 9.06 0.00
CA SER A 49 8.21 8.87 -0.44
C SER A 49 8.39 7.77 -1.50
N VAL A 50 7.32 7.21 -2.08
CA VAL A 50 7.43 6.22 -3.16
C VAL A 50 7.25 6.86 -4.53
N GLY A 51 8.31 6.76 -5.35
CA GLY A 51 8.23 7.12 -6.77
C GLY A 51 7.23 6.22 -7.47
N HIS A 52 6.15 6.81 -8.00
CA HIS A 52 5.10 6.09 -8.70
C HIS A 52 4.77 6.76 -10.04
N PHE A 53 4.38 5.96 -11.03
CA PHE A 53 3.86 6.39 -12.31
C PHE A 53 2.48 5.77 -12.49
N ILE A 54 1.54 6.56 -12.97
CA ILE A 54 0.20 6.10 -13.29
C ILE A 54 0.09 6.05 -14.81
N GLU A 55 0.08 4.85 -15.36
CA GLU A 55 -0.18 4.59 -16.78
C GLU A 55 -1.69 4.59 -17.01
N VAL A 56 -2.16 5.46 -17.90
CA VAL A 56 -3.57 5.67 -18.20
C VAL A 56 -3.80 5.25 -19.65
N GLN A 57 -4.53 4.16 -19.87
CA GLN A 57 -4.86 3.65 -21.20
C GLN A 57 -6.28 4.07 -21.58
N VAL A 58 -6.42 4.84 -22.66
CA VAL A 58 -7.70 5.34 -23.20
C VAL A 58 -7.94 4.72 -24.57
N THR A 59 -9.15 4.20 -24.80
CA THR A 59 -9.60 3.65 -26.10
C THR A 59 -10.99 4.21 -26.38
N ASP A 60 -11.23 4.69 -27.61
CA ASP A 60 -12.50 5.30 -28.05
C ASP A 60 -13.02 6.42 -27.14
N GLY A 61 -12.12 7.27 -26.64
CA GLY A 61 -12.46 8.37 -25.73
C GLY A 61 -12.94 7.93 -24.34
N ALA A 62 -12.92 6.63 -24.05
CA ALA A 62 -13.17 6.07 -22.73
C ALA A 62 -11.85 5.62 -22.10
N LEU A 63 -11.60 6.04 -20.86
CA LEU A 63 -10.53 5.46 -20.05
C LEU A 63 -10.79 3.95 -19.98
N TYR A 64 -9.87 3.09 -20.38
CA TYR A 64 -10.04 1.62 -20.36
C TYR A 64 -9.36 1.00 -19.13
N ARG A 65 -8.15 1.45 -18.81
CA ARG A 65 -7.34 0.90 -17.73
C ARG A 65 -6.43 1.97 -17.13
N THR A 66 -6.24 1.90 -15.82
CA THR A 66 -5.19 2.65 -15.11
C THR A 66 -4.27 1.63 -14.44
N LYS A 67 -2.95 1.76 -14.60
CA LYS A 67 -1.94 0.89 -13.99
C LYS A 67 -0.91 1.74 -13.24
N ILE A 68 -0.76 1.46 -11.97
CA ILE A 68 0.18 2.13 -11.08
C ILE A 68 1.45 1.31 -11.02
N HIS A 69 2.56 1.93 -11.41
CA HIS A 69 3.90 1.37 -11.30
C HIS A 69 4.62 2.08 -10.17
N CYS A 70 5.06 1.35 -9.14
CA CYS A 70 5.89 1.89 -8.06
C CYS A 70 7.35 1.50 -8.33
N TYR A 71 8.21 2.48 -8.59
CA TYR A 71 9.60 2.24 -9.01
C TYR A 71 10.59 2.33 -7.85
N PHE A 72 10.31 3.19 -6.88
CA PHE A 72 11.25 3.47 -5.80
C PHE A 72 10.54 3.39 -4.45
N LEU A 73 10.72 2.27 -3.76
CA LEU A 73 10.45 2.17 -2.34
C LEU A 73 11.78 2.06 -1.61
N ASP A 74 12.17 3.14 -0.91
CA ASP A 74 13.37 3.15 -0.08
C ASP A 74 13.17 2.30 1.19
N GLN A 75 13.41 1.00 1.04
CA GLN A 75 13.27 0.04 2.12
C GLN A 75 14.17 0.36 3.31
N THR A 76 15.27 1.10 3.10
CA THR A 76 16.20 1.41 4.19
C THR A 76 15.63 2.41 5.19
N ARG A 77 14.76 3.32 4.72
CA ARG A 77 14.05 4.30 5.55
C ARG A 77 13.17 3.66 6.63
N VAL A 78 12.67 2.45 6.40
CA VAL A 78 11.84 1.73 7.39
C VAL A 78 12.61 1.48 8.69
N ILE A 79 13.90 1.15 8.59
CA ILE A 79 14.70 0.69 9.73
C ILE A 79 15.73 1.73 10.21
N ARG A 80 16.10 2.69 9.35
CA ARG A 80 17.18 3.64 9.60
C ARG A 80 16.84 4.97 8.96
N LEU A 81 16.80 6.01 9.77
CA LEU A 81 16.58 7.37 9.32
C LEU A 81 17.92 8.09 9.17
N LEU A 82 17.99 9.01 8.21
CA LEU A 82 19.04 10.01 8.21
C LEU A 82 18.69 11.12 9.21
N PRO A 83 19.70 11.80 9.78
CA PRO A 83 19.45 12.93 10.67
C PRO A 83 18.54 13.97 10.02
N ASN A 84 17.56 14.46 10.76
CA ASN A 84 16.54 15.42 10.31
C ASN A 84 15.56 14.92 9.23
N GLU A 85 15.53 13.62 8.93
CA GLU A 85 14.49 13.04 8.08
C GLU A 85 13.37 12.40 8.90
N LYS A 86 12.16 12.34 8.35
CA LYS A 86 11.04 11.57 8.90
C LYS A 86 11.03 10.14 8.32
N ASN A 87 10.50 9.21 9.10
CA ASN A 87 10.09 7.91 8.58
C ASN A 87 8.82 8.07 7.72
N TYR A 88 8.29 6.97 7.18
CA TYR A 88 7.02 6.97 6.44
C TYR A 88 5.87 7.54 7.26
N HIS A 89 5.13 8.49 6.69
CA HIS A 89 4.02 9.18 7.34
C HIS A 89 2.96 8.25 7.92
N ILE A 90 2.74 7.08 7.30
CA ILE A 90 1.75 6.12 7.77
C ILE A 90 1.99 5.67 9.22
N PHE A 91 3.24 5.60 9.69
CA PHE A 91 3.51 5.22 11.08
C PHE A 91 3.05 6.29 12.07
N TYR A 92 3.26 7.57 11.75
CA TYR A 92 2.81 8.69 12.57
C TYR A 92 1.28 8.80 12.52
N GLN A 93 0.70 8.80 11.31
CA GLN A 93 -0.75 8.80 11.09
C GLN A 93 -1.45 7.68 11.86
N MET A 94 -0.92 6.46 11.79
CA MET A 94 -1.43 5.33 12.57
C MET A 94 -1.37 5.60 14.08
N LEU A 95 -0.24 6.08 14.61
CA LEU A 95 -0.12 6.33 16.04
C LEU A 95 -1.06 7.44 16.53
N ALA A 96 -1.34 8.46 15.73
CA ALA A 96 -2.31 9.51 16.08
C ALA A 96 -3.77 9.09 15.90
N GLY A 97 -4.06 8.24 14.91
CA GLY A 97 -5.43 7.87 14.55
C GLY A 97 -5.99 6.61 15.21
N LEU A 98 -5.17 5.77 15.85
CA LEU A 98 -5.64 4.58 16.55
C LEU A 98 -6.31 4.94 17.88
N THR A 99 -7.45 4.29 18.17
CA THR A 99 -8.08 4.41 19.49
C THR A 99 -7.27 3.68 20.58
N GLN A 100 -7.59 3.96 21.85
CA GLN A 100 -6.91 3.29 22.97
C GLN A 100 -7.14 1.77 22.96
N GLU A 101 -8.33 1.33 22.56
CA GLU A 101 -8.70 -0.08 22.43
C GLU A 101 -7.93 -0.74 21.28
N GLU A 102 -7.84 -0.08 20.12
CA GLU A 102 -7.06 -0.59 18.99
C GLU A 102 -5.57 -0.68 19.34
N ARG A 103 -5.03 0.33 20.04
CA ARG A 103 -3.65 0.30 20.56
C ARG A 103 -3.41 -0.87 21.50
N ALA A 104 -4.36 -1.17 22.39
CA ALA A 104 -4.26 -2.32 23.29
C ALA A 104 -4.26 -3.65 22.50
N GLN A 105 -5.16 -3.80 21.53
CA GLN A 105 -5.21 -5.00 20.67
C GLN A 105 -3.93 -5.18 19.84
N LEU A 106 -3.29 -4.08 19.45
CA LEU A 106 -2.06 -4.08 18.66
C LEU A 106 -0.78 -4.19 19.52
N SER A 107 -0.92 -4.35 20.85
CA SER A 107 0.21 -4.32 21.79
C SER A 107 1.05 -3.03 21.71
N LEU A 108 0.42 -1.92 21.31
CA LEU A 108 1.02 -0.59 21.23
C LEU A 108 0.62 0.31 22.42
N ALA A 109 -0.12 -0.23 23.39
CA ALA A 109 -0.46 0.51 24.61
C ALA A 109 0.81 0.95 25.35
N GLY A 110 0.94 2.26 25.60
CA GLY A 110 2.11 2.84 26.28
C GLY A 110 3.31 3.12 25.38
N TYR A 111 3.29 2.72 24.10
CA TYR A 111 4.32 3.12 23.15
C TYR A 111 4.02 4.51 22.58
N SER A 112 5.05 5.36 22.57
CA SER A 112 5.04 6.67 21.93
C SER A 112 6.10 6.74 20.82
N LEU A 113 6.10 7.82 20.03
CA LEU A 113 7.13 8.07 19.01
C LEU A 113 8.56 7.98 19.57
N HIS A 114 8.76 8.36 20.85
CA HIS A 114 10.07 8.36 21.50
C HIS A 114 10.55 6.95 21.87
N ASN A 115 9.62 6.05 22.19
CA ASN A 115 9.94 4.69 22.62
C ASN A 115 10.12 3.73 21.46
N LEU A 116 9.68 4.10 20.25
CA LEU A 116 9.77 3.25 19.06
C LEU A 116 11.10 3.48 18.32
N CYS A 117 11.96 2.47 18.32
CA CYS A 117 13.34 2.58 17.83
C CYS A 117 13.45 2.93 16.34
N TYR A 118 12.45 2.58 15.53
CA TYR A 118 12.43 2.93 14.10
C TYR A 118 11.89 4.35 13.82
N LEU A 119 11.29 5.02 14.81
CA LEU A 119 10.74 6.37 14.64
C LEU A 119 11.58 7.44 15.37
N ASN A 120 12.27 7.08 16.44
CA ASN A 120 12.94 8.03 17.33
C ASN A 120 14.32 8.54 16.84
N GLN A 121 14.79 8.14 15.66
CA GLN A 121 16.13 8.47 15.15
C GLN A 121 16.17 9.74 14.27
N GLY A 122 15.01 10.36 13.99
CA GLY A 122 14.90 11.49 13.09
C GLY A 122 13.91 12.54 13.57
N ASP A 123 13.26 13.21 12.63
CA ASP A 123 12.22 14.18 12.96
C ASP A 123 10.94 13.46 13.45
N ILE A 124 10.54 13.78 14.68
CA ILE A 124 9.38 13.22 15.36
C ILE A 124 8.22 14.22 15.47
N THR A 125 8.32 15.38 14.81
CA THR A 125 7.25 16.36 14.81
C THR A 125 5.97 15.77 14.21
N GLN A 126 4.87 15.93 14.93
CA GLN A 126 3.58 15.37 14.57
C GLN A 126 2.49 16.40 14.80
N ASN A 127 1.52 16.47 13.87
CA ASN A 127 0.28 17.19 14.09
C ASN A 127 -0.83 16.16 14.29
N GLU A 128 -1.07 15.77 15.54
CA GLU A 128 -1.95 14.64 15.89
C GLU A 128 -3.34 14.73 15.24
N THR A 129 -3.96 15.92 15.25
CA THR A 129 -5.29 16.13 14.65
C THR A 129 -5.30 15.90 13.15
N GLU A 130 -4.30 16.44 12.45
CA GLU A 130 -4.20 16.29 11.00
C GLU A 130 -3.82 14.86 10.60
N ASP A 131 -2.87 14.27 11.31
CA ASP A 131 -2.38 12.91 11.08
C ASP A 131 -3.47 11.86 11.35
N ALA A 132 -4.30 12.05 12.39
CA ALA A 132 -5.46 11.21 12.65
C ALA A 132 -6.50 11.29 11.51
N SER A 133 -6.79 12.49 11.01
CA SER A 133 -7.70 12.68 9.87
C SER A 133 -7.15 12.03 8.58
N ARG A 134 -5.84 12.14 8.34
CA ARG A 134 -5.16 11.47 7.23
C ARG A 134 -5.22 9.94 7.36
N PHE A 135 -5.09 9.42 8.57
CA PHE A 135 -5.23 7.98 8.85
C PHE A 135 -6.64 7.46 8.54
N GLU A 136 -7.69 8.17 8.96
CA GLU A 136 -9.08 7.79 8.65
C GLU A 136 -9.35 7.80 7.14
N ALA A 137 -8.84 8.81 6.43
CA ALA A 137 -8.93 8.86 4.97
C ALA A 137 -8.20 7.66 4.32
N TRP A 138 -7.03 7.27 4.85
CA TRP A 138 -6.29 6.12 4.37
C TRP A 138 -7.01 4.79 4.65
N LYS A 139 -7.61 4.61 5.84
CA LYS A 139 -8.47 3.44 6.15
C LYS A 139 -9.65 3.34 5.19
N THR A 140 -10.30 4.48 4.89
CA THR A 140 -11.39 4.54 3.90
C THR A 140 -10.90 4.11 2.52
N CYS A 141 -9.71 4.54 2.11
CA CYS A 141 -9.12 4.12 0.83
C CYS A 141 -8.88 2.60 0.80
N LEU A 142 -8.31 2.01 1.85
CA LEU A 142 -8.13 0.55 1.93
C LEU A 142 -9.44 -0.21 1.82
N SER A 143 -10.52 0.30 2.43
CA SER A 143 -11.86 -0.27 2.31
C SER A 143 -12.35 -0.30 0.86
N VAL A 144 -12.14 0.78 0.11
CA VAL A 144 -12.45 0.83 -1.34
C VAL A 144 -11.63 -0.20 -2.12
N LEU A 145 -10.39 -0.47 -1.70
CA LEU A 145 -9.54 -1.52 -2.28
C LEU A 145 -9.96 -2.96 -1.90
N GLY A 146 -10.98 -3.11 -1.04
CA GLY A 146 -11.39 -4.40 -0.47
C GLY A 146 -10.33 -5.00 0.45
N ILE A 147 -9.48 -4.16 1.05
CA ILE A 147 -8.44 -4.55 2.00
C ILE A 147 -8.92 -4.15 3.41
N PRO A 148 -9.07 -5.11 4.34
CA PRO A 148 -9.33 -4.77 5.73
C PRO A 148 -8.19 -3.91 6.29
N SER A 149 -8.50 -2.69 6.74
CA SER A 149 -7.50 -1.76 7.27
C SER A 149 -6.71 -2.37 8.43
N MET A 150 -7.40 -3.10 9.32
CA MET A 150 -6.80 -3.75 10.48
C MET A 150 -5.75 -4.80 10.12
N ASP A 151 -5.85 -5.48 8.97
CA ASP A 151 -4.82 -6.44 8.56
C ASP A 151 -3.52 -5.73 8.17
N VAL A 152 -3.63 -4.56 7.53
CA VAL A 152 -2.47 -3.72 7.18
C VAL A 152 -1.87 -3.11 8.43
N VAL A 153 -2.70 -2.53 9.29
CA VAL A 153 -2.30 -1.91 10.57
C VAL A 153 -1.60 -2.92 11.48
N ARG A 154 -2.08 -4.18 11.53
CA ARG A 154 -1.44 -5.26 12.30
C ARG A 154 -0.01 -5.52 11.86
N VAL A 155 0.25 -5.53 10.56
CA VAL A 155 1.61 -5.70 10.01
C VAL A 155 2.48 -4.47 10.30
N LEU A 156 1.92 -3.26 10.19
CA LEU A 156 2.66 -2.01 10.50
C LEU A 156 3.04 -1.94 11.99
N ALA A 157 2.12 -2.30 12.90
CA ALA A 157 2.40 -2.41 14.33
C ALA A 157 3.50 -3.44 14.62
N ALA A 158 3.45 -4.61 13.96
CA ALA A 158 4.49 -5.63 14.09
C ALA A 158 5.87 -5.13 13.64
N ILE A 159 5.95 -4.32 12.57
CA ILE A 159 7.20 -3.69 12.13
C ILE A 159 7.76 -2.74 13.19
N LEU A 160 6.91 -1.91 13.81
CA LEU A 160 7.34 -0.98 14.85
C LEU A 160 7.89 -1.73 16.08
N LEU A 161 7.17 -2.75 16.55
CA LEU A 161 7.59 -3.56 17.69
C LEU A 161 8.84 -4.41 17.39
N LEU A 162 9.01 -4.88 16.14
CA LEU A 162 10.25 -5.54 15.72
C LEU A 162 11.47 -4.64 15.95
N GLY A 163 11.37 -3.34 15.66
CA GLY A 163 12.49 -2.41 15.86
C GLY A 163 12.97 -2.29 17.30
N ASN A 164 12.08 -2.55 18.26
CA ASN A 164 12.36 -2.49 19.69
C ASN A 164 13.03 -3.76 20.25
N ILE A 165 13.04 -4.87 19.51
CA ILE A 165 13.69 -6.12 19.95
C ILE A 165 15.20 -5.97 19.86
N GLN A 166 15.88 -5.94 21.00
CA GLN A 166 17.34 -5.84 21.05
C GLN A 166 17.97 -7.20 21.34
N PHE A 167 18.80 -7.68 20.43
CA PHE A 167 19.56 -8.91 20.64
C PHE A 167 20.84 -8.63 21.43
N GLY A 168 21.19 -9.55 22.31
CA GLY A 168 22.41 -9.54 23.10
C GLY A 168 23.05 -10.91 23.18
N ASP A 169 24.28 -10.94 23.68
CA ASP A 169 24.94 -12.18 24.02
C ASP A 169 24.33 -12.74 25.32
N GLY A 170 23.80 -13.96 25.25
CA GLY A 170 23.27 -14.71 26.38
C GLY A 170 24.35 -15.55 27.07
N ALA A 171 23.92 -16.42 27.98
CA ALA A 171 24.82 -17.36 28.64
C ALA A 171 25.28 -18.45 27.65
N GLY A 172 26.57 -18.44 27.30
CA GLY A 172 27.22 -19.47 26.49
C GLY A 172 26.88 -19.41 25.00
N MET A 173 27.52 -18.51 24.23
CA MET A 173 27.43 -18.36 22.76
C MET A 173 26.02 -18.27 22.12
N GLU A 174 24.94 -18.40 22.89
CA GLU A 174 23.57 -18.24 22.42
C GLU A 174 23.16 -16.77 22.46
N VAL A 175 22.36 -16.35 21.47
CA VAL A 175 21.77 -15.01 21.42
C VAL A 175 20.53 -14.98 22.29
N ASP A 176 20.35 -13.91 23.07
CA ASP A 176 19.15 -13.66 23.87
C ASP A 176 18.56 -12.27 23.58
N ILE A 177 17.32 -12.02 24.03
CA ILE A 177 16.65 -10.73 23.89
C ILE A 177 16.86 -9.90 25.16
N LYS A 178 17.52 -8.75 25.02
CA LYS A 178 17.71 -7.79 26.10
C LYS A 178 16.37 -7.15 26.47
N GLY A 179 16.07 -7.09 27.77
CA GLY A 179 14.84 -6.48 28.29
C GLY A 179 13.62 -7.40 28.27
N GLY A 180 13.76 -8.64 27.79
CA GLY A 180 12.74 -9.68 27.85
C GLY A 180 12.03 -9.96 26.54
N ASN A 181 11.09 -10.91 26.57
CA ASN A 181 10.44 -11.47 25.39
C ASN A 181 9.06 -10.87 25.07
N ALA A 182 8.71 -9.72 25.64
CA ALA A 182 7.37 -9.13 25.51
C ALA A 182 7.08 -8.71 24.06
N GLU A 183 7.98 -7.93 23.46
CA GLU A 183 7.89 -7.46 22.07
C GLU A 183 7.91 -8.64 21.09
N MET A 184 8.75 -9.64 21.35
CA MET A 184 8.81 -10.86 20.52
C MET A 184 7.47 -11.60 20.52
N LYS A 185 6.84 -11.75 21.69
CA LYS A 185 5.51 -12.39 21.81
C LYS A 185 4.43 -11.53 21.13
N ALA A 186 4.48 -10.21 21.30
CA ALA A 186 3.53 -9.30 20.67
C ALA A 186 3.62 -9.38 19.14
N VAL A 187 4.82 -9.26 18.57
CA VAL A 187 5.06 -9.40 17.12
C VAL A 187 4.58 -10.75 16.61
N ALA A 188 4.89 -11.83 17.32
CA ALA A 188 4.47 -13.18 16.92
C ALA A 188 2.94 -13.32 16.84
N THR A 189 2.23 -12.79 17.85
CA THR A 189 0.75 -12.74 17.87
C THR A 189 0.20 -11.92 16.70
N LEU A 190 0.77 -10.73 16.43
CA LEU A 190 0.35 -9.87 15.32
C LEU A 190 0.57 -10.53 13.95
N LEU A 191 1.66 -11.27 13.78
CA LEU A 191 1.98 -11.97 12.53
C LEU A 191 1.28 -13.35 12.43
N GLY A 192 0.63 -13.82 13.49
CA GLY A 192 -0.03 -15.12 13.53
C GLY A 192 0.96 -16.30 13.52
N VAL A 193 2.15 -16.12 14.09
CA VAL A 193 3.21 -17.15 14.15
C VAL A 193 3.59 -17.47 15.59
N SER A 194 4.23 -18.62 15.81
CA SER A 194 4.78 -18.95 17.13
C SER A 194 5.96 -18.03 17.47
N SER A 195 5.99 -17.50 18.70
CA SER A 195 7.11 -16.68 19.18
C SER A 195 8.45 -17.44 19.18
N VAL A 196 8.41 -18.74 19.51
CA VAL A 196 9.58 -19.62 19.46
C VAL A 196 10.06 -19.80 18.02
N ALA A 197 9.12 -19.98 17.08
CA ALA A 197 9.46 -20.13 15.67
C ALA A 197 10.03 -18.82 15.08
N LEU A 198 9.45 -17.67 15.45
CA LEU A 198 9.93 -16.36 15.04
C LEU A 198 11.34 -16.09 15.59
N PHE A 199 11.55 -16.29 16.90
CA PHE A 199 12.86 -16.15 17.51
C PHE A 199 13.91 -17.03 16.82
N ARG A 200 13.62 -18.33 16.66
CA ARG A 200 14.50 -19.26 15.95
C ARG A 200 14.75 -18.83 14.50
N GLY A 201 13.73 -18.30 13.81
CA GLY A 201 13.88 -17.78 12.45
C GLY A 201 14.82 -16.57 12.36
N LEU A 202 14.91 -15.77 13.42
CA LEU A 202 15.79 -14.60 13.51
C LEU A 202 17.21 -14.96 13.97
N THR A 203 17.35 -15.99 14.80
CA THR A 203 18.63 -16.40 15.42
C THR A 203 19.29 -17.62 14.78
N THR A 204 18.69 -18.22 13.75
CA THR A 204 19.28 -19.34 13.03
C THR A 204 19.43 -19.06 11.54
N ARG A 205 20.55 -19.50 10.97
CA ARG A 205 20.81 -19.42 9.53
C ARG A 205 20.98 -20.81 8.96
N THR A 206 20.22 -21.09 7.92
CA THR A 206 20.33 -22.34 7.17
C THR A 206 21.11 -22.07 5.89
N HIS A 207 22.19 -22.82 5.65
CA HIS A 207 23.05 -22.64 4.48
C HIS A 207 23.46 -24.00 3.90
N ASN A 208 23.72 -24.01 2.59
CA ASN A 208 24.14 -25.22 1.88
C ASN A 208 25.67 -25.27 1.83
N VAL A 209 26.25 -26.31 2.44
CA VAL A 209 27.68 -26.59 2.38
C VAL A 209 27.86 -27.91 1.65
N ARG A 210 28.46 -27.86 0.45
CA ARG A 210 28.77 -29.06 -0.36
C ARG A 210 27.56 -29.99 -0.60
N GLY A 211 26.37 -29.41 -0.78
CA GLY A 211 25.13 -30.18 -1.00
C GLY A 211 24.38 -30.57 0.27
N GLN A 212 24.93 -30.30 1.46
CA GLN A 212 24.27 -30.55 2.74
C GLN A 212 23.74 -29.26 3.37
N LEU A 213 22.51 -29.33 3.90
CA LEU A 213 21.87 -28.22 4.58
C LEU A 213 22.32 -28.15 6.04
N VAL A 214 23.15 -27.18 6.37
CA VAL A 214 23.67 -26.96 7.73
C VAL A 214 22.94 -25.79 8.38
N LYS A 215 22.58 -25.95 9.65
CA LYS A 215 22.00 -24.89 10.49
C LYS A 215 23.06 -24.39 11.48
N SER A 216 23.29 -23.09 11.48
CA SER A 216 24.18 -22.42 12.42
C SER A 216 23.42 -21.37 13.22
N LEU A 217 23.80 -21.18 14.48
CA LEU A 217 23.32 -20.06 15.28
C LEU A 217 23.93 -18.75 14.76
N CYS A 218 23.13 -17.69 14.76
CA CYS A 218 23.57 -16.33 14.44
C CYS A 218 24.15 -15.67 15.68
N ASP A 219 25.06 -14.71 15.49
CA ASP A 219 25.44 -13.76 16.56
C ASP A 219 24.38 -12.65 16.69
N ALA A 220 24.47 -11.84 17.76
CA ALA A 220 23.50 -10.78 18.03
C ALA A 220 23.42 -9.74 16.89
N LYS A 221 24.54 -9.47 16.21
CA LYS A 221 24.63 -8.53 15.09
C LYS A 221 23.89 -9.04 13.85
N LEU A 222 24.07 -10.31 13.52
CA LEU A 222 23.40 -10.98 12.41
C LEU A 222 21.91 -11.16 12.71
N ALA A 223 21.53 -11.48 13.94
CA ALA A 223 20.12 -11.53 14.36
C ALA A 223 19.44 -10.15 14.19
N THR A 224 20.12 -9.07 14.59
CA THR A 224 19.65 -7.69 14.38
C THR A 224 19.47 -7.37 12.89
N THR A 225 20.45 -7.75 12.06
CA THR A 225 20.37 -7.55 10.60
C THR A 225 19.22 -8.35 9.99
N THR A 226 18.98 -9.57 10.49
CA THR A 226 17.89 -10.44 10.01
C THR A 226 16.52 -9.89 10.39
N ARG A 227 16.37 -9.38 11.63
CA ARG A 227 15.19 -8.65 12.10
C ARG A 227 14.91 -7.43 11.21
N ASP A 228 15.92 -6.63 10.92
CA ASP A 228 15.80 -5.47 10.05
C ASP A 228 15.41 -5.84 8.61
N ALA A 229 15.98 -6.93 8.08
CA ALA A 229 15.58 -7.47 6.78
C ALA A 229 14.12 -7.95 6.77
N LEU A 230 13.66 -8.57 7.86
CA LEU A 230 12.26 -8.96 8.01
C LEU A 230 11.33 -7.73 8.03
N SER A 231 11.66 -6.69 8.81
CA SER A 231 10.92 -5.43 8.86
C SER A 231 10.77 -4.78 7.47
N LYS A 232 11.87 -4.72 6.70
CA LYS A 232 11.87 -4.27 5.30
C LYS A 232 10.95 -5.11 4.43
N ALA A 233 11.10 -6.44 4.50
CA ALA A 233 10.35 -7.37 3.67
C ALA A 233 8.84 -7.28 3.95
N LEU A 234 8.44 -7.17 5.22
CA LEU A 234 7.06 -6.98 5.63
C LEU A 234 6.49 -5.69 5.03
N TYR A 235 7.17 -4.55 5.23
CA TYR A 235 6.71 -3.26 4.70
C TYR A 235 6.56 -3.30 3.17
N CYS A 236 7.59 -3.80 2.47
CA CYS A 236 7.58 -3.89 1.01
C CYS A 236 6.46 -4.78 0.47
N ARG A 237 6.25 -5.95 1.10
CA ARG A 237 5.18 -6.87 0.71
C ARG A 237 3.80 -6.28 0.95
N THR A 238 3.62 -5.53 2.04
CA THR A 238 2.38 -4.81 2.33
C THR A 238 2.09 -3.76 1.26
N VAL A 239 3.04 -2.87 0.97
CA VAL A 239 2.89 -1.84 -0.07
C VAL A 239 2.63 -2.49 -1.44
N ALA A 240 3.42 -3.50 -1.82
CA ALA A 240 3.22 -4.20 -3.09
C ALA A 240 1.83 -4.86 -3.18
N THR A 241 1.27 -5.33 -2.07
CA THR A 241 -0.07 -5.91 -2.04
C THR A 241 -1.16 -4.85 -2.20
N ILE A 242 -1.01 -3.68 -1.56
CA ILE A 242 -1.91 -2.54 -1.75
C ILE A 242 -1.90 -2.10 -3.23
N VAL A 243 -0.72 -1.93 -3.82
CA VAL A 243 -0.57 -1.54 -5.23
C VAL A 243 -1.16 -2.61 -6.17
N ARG A 244 -0.90 -3.90 -5.90
CA ARG A 244 -1.46 -4.99 -6.69
C ARG A 244 -2.99 -5.00 -6.64
N ARG A 245 -3.58 -4.76 -5.46
CA ARG A 245 -5.04 -4.66 -5.29
C ARG A 245 -5.62 -3.45 -6.00
N ALA A 246 -4.99 -2.28 -5.88
CA ALA A 246 -5.35 -1.08 -6.63
C ALA A 246 -5.33 -1.32 -8.15
N ASN A 247 -4.30 -2.01 -8.66
CA ASN A 247 -4.20 -2.37 -10.07
C ASN A 247 -5.20 -3.46 -10.52
N SER A 248 -5.69 -4.27 -9.58
CA SER A 248 -6.63 -5.36 -9.87
C SER A 248 -8.10 -4.93 -9.79
N LEU A 249 -8.38 -3.76 -9.22
CA LEU A 249 -9.70 -3.13 -9.26
C LEU A 249 -10.02 -2.73 -10.71
N LYS A 250 -10.50 -3.71 -11.48
CA LYS A 250 -11.20 -3.45 -12.73
C LYS A 250 -12.49 -2.74 -12.40
N ARG A 251 -12.78 -1.65 -13.10
CA ARG A 251 -14.05 -0.96 -12.97
C ARG A 251 -15.19 -1.93 -13.28
N LEU A 252 -16.15 -2.04 -12.37
CA LEU A 252 -17.50 -2.49 -12.68
C LEU A 252 -18.15 -1.41 -13.56
N GLY A 253 -17.88 -1.48 -14.87
CA GLY A 253 -18.36 -0.48 -15.83
C GLY A 253 -18.04 -0.81 -17.27
N SER A 254 -17.93 -2.10 -17.59
CA SER A 254 -17.89 -2.57 -18.97
C SER A 254 -18.79 -3.78 -19.08
N THR A 255 -20.08 -3.59 -18.79
CA THR A 255 -21.12 -4.39 -19.42
C THR A 255 -21.11 -4.00 -20.91
N SER A 256 -20.19 -4.56 -21.68
CA SER A 256 -20.39 -4.66 -23.13
C SER A 256 -21.35 -5.83 -23.32
N GLY A 257 -22.63 -5.53 -23.17
CA GLY A 257 -23.70 -6.35 -23.69
C GLY A 257 -24.31 -5.60 -24.86
N THR A 258 -23.89 -5.93 -26.08
CA THR A 258 -24.83 -6.09 -27.20
C THR A 258 -24.18 -6.92 -28.30
N LEU A 259 -24.83 -8.05 -28.59
CA LEU A 259 -24.64 -8.92 -29.74
C LEU A 259 -24.95 -8.19 -31.06
N SER A 260 -24.25 -8.53 -32.14
CA SER A 260 -24.74 -8.77 -33.52
C SER A 260 -23.52 -8.82 -34.45
N SER A 261 -23.17 -9.99 -34.99
CA SER A 261 -23.62 -10.52 -36.29
C SER A 261 -23.13 -9.66 -37.45
N ASP A 262 -22.09 -10.12 -38.13
CA ASP A 262 -21.91 -9.79 -39.54
C ASP A 262 -21.64 -11.06 -40.34
N SER A 263 -22.55 -11.26 -41.28
CA SER A 263 -22.65 -12.32 -42.27
C SER A 263 -21.54 -12.18 -43.30
N ASN A 264 -20.84 -13.28 -43.61
CA ASN A 264 -20.04 -13.35 -44.83
C ASN A 264 -20.98 -13.73 -45.99
N GLU A 265 -21.48 -12.73 -46.70
CA GLU A 265 -22.07 -12.91 -48.03
C GLU A 265 -21.12 -12.36 -49.11
N SER A 266 -20.78 -13.27 -50.01
CA SER A 266 -19.83 -13.21 -51.10
C SER A 266 -20.18 -12.19 -52.18
N VAL A 267 -19.21 -11.44 -52.72
CA VAL A 267 -19.31 -10.86 -54.08
C VAL A 267 -17.96 -10.87 -54.81
N HIS A 268 -17.92 -11.74 -55.82
CA HIS A 268 -17.24 -11.67 -57.14
C HIS A 268 -15.77 -11.23 -57.27
N ASN A 269 -14.96 -12.15 -57.79
CA ASN A 269 -13.91 -11.85 -58.76
C ASN A 269 -14.28 -12.46 -60.12
N GLN A 270 -14.70 -11.62 -61.06
CA GLN A 270 -14.37 -11.71 -62.48
C GLN A 270 -13.35 -10.59 -62.69
N THR A 271 -12.16 -10.83 -63.23
CA THR A 271 -11.88 -11.26 -64.61
C THR A 271 -10.45 -11.78 -64.68
#